data_AF-A0A163W4P1-F1
#
_entry.id   AF-A0A163W4P1-F1
#
_cell.length_a   1.000
_cell.length_b   1.000
_cell.length_c   1.000
_cell.angle_alpha   90.00
_cell.angle_beta   90.00
_cell.angle_gamma   90.00
#
_symmetry.space_group_name_H-M   'P 1'
#
loop_
_entity.id
_entity.type
_entity.pdbx_description
1 polymer ?
#
loop_
_entity_poly.entity_id
_entity_poly.type
_entity_poly.pdbx_seq_one_letter_code
_entity_poly.pdbx_strand_id
1 'polypeptide(L)'
;MEISTNDYRVWTEGSTIHYEGTMRLSGTDAYAPILEAMNSILAAKPELITLDLTSLQFLNSSGINLLAKFTIEIRKQPDVGVRVLGSKSIPWQSKSLRNLQRLHPALELTIS
;
A
#
# COMPACT_ATOMS: atom_id res chain seq x y z
N MET A 1 -11.91 -4.53 7.65
CA MET A 1 -10.98 -5.58 8.11
C MET A 1 -9.84 -4.91 8.84
N GLU A 2 -9.26 -5.57 9.85
CA GLU A 2 -8.13 -5.05 10.63
C GLU A 2 -7.14 -6.18 10.95
N ILE A 3 -5.85 -5.88 10.79
CA ILE A 3 -4.70 -6.69 11.19
C ILE A 3 -3.89 -5.82 12.14
N SER A 4 -3.79 -6.22 13.42
CA SER A 4 -3.08 -5.48 14.44
C SER A 4 -2.08 -6.38 15.16
N THR A 5 -0.87 -5.87 15.35
CA THR A 5 0.22 -6.50 16.09
C THR A 5 0.87 -5.48 17.03
N ASN A 6 1.88 -5.88 17.80
CA ASN A 6 2.64 -4.94 18.62
C ASN A 6 3.49 -3.96 17.78
N ASP A 7 3.82 -4.31 16.53
CA ASP A 7 4.76 -3.54 15.70
C ASP A 7 4.05 -2.69 14.63
N TYR A 8 2.94 -3.17 14.09
CA TYR A 8 2.24 -2.54 12.98
C TYR A 8 0.74 -2.79 13.01
N ARG A 9 0.02 -1.94 12.29
CA ARG A 9 -1.42 -2.05 12.05
C ARG A 9 -1.73 -1.84 10.57
N VAL A 10 -2.63 -2.65 10.03
CA VAL A 10 -3.23 -2.47 8.71
C VAL A 10 -4.74 -2.59 8.84
N TRP A 11 -5.49 -1.59 8.37
CA TRP A 11 -6.95 -1.64 8.40
C TRP A 11 -7.55 -0.97 7.18
N THR A 12 -8.83 -1.25 6.93
CA THR A 12 -9.56 -0.74 5.77
C THR A 12 -10.73 0.14 6.20
N GLU A 13 -10.86 1.31 5.59
CA GLU A 13 -12.03 2.19 5.70
C GLU A 13 -12.55 2.52 4.29
N GLY A 14 -13.67 1.91 3.91
CA GLY A 14 -14.12 1.95 2.51
C GLY A 14 -13.08 1.32 1.58
N SER A 15 -12.63 2.08 0.59
CA SER A 15 -11.55 1.70 -0.34
C SER A 15 -10.18 2.25 0.05
N THR A 16 -10.04 2.78 1.27
CA THR A 16 -8.75 3.20 1.82
C THR A 16 -8.15 2.08 2.68
N ILE A 17 -6.87 1.79 2.44
CA ILE A 17 -6.07 0.85 3.22
C ILE A 17 -5.01 1.64 3.95
N HIS A 18 -5.09 1.66 5.28
CA HIS A 18 -4.17 2.38 6.14
C HIS A 18 -3.07 1.47 6.64
N TYR A 19 -1.85 2.01 6.72
CA TYR A 19 -0.66 1.32 7.20
C TYR A 19 0.01 2.17 8.29
N GLU A 20 0.29 1.54 9.42
CA GLU A 20 0.89 2.20 10.57
C GLU A 20 2.00 1.34 11.19
N GLY A 21 3.03 1.99 11.72
CA GLY A 21 4.06 1.34 12.52
C GLY A 21 5.24 0.81 11.71
N THR A 22 5.76 -0.35 12.09
CA THR A 22 6.99 -0.95 11.55
C THR A 22 6.70 -2.33 10.96
N MET A 23 6.72 -2.44 9.64
CA MET A 23 6.50 -3.70 8.92
C MET A 23 7.83 -4.32 8.49
N ARG A 24 8.33 -5.24 9.32
CA ARG A 24 9.56 -6.02 9.08
C ARG A 24 9.26 -7.53 9.01
N LEU A 25 8.23 -7.91 8.25
CA LEU A 25 7.79 -9.30 8.18
C LEU A 25 8.79 -10.17 7.39
N SER A 26 9.00 -11.40 7.85
CA SER A 26 9.97 -12.34 7.30
C SER A 26 9.46 -13.00 6.02
N GLY A 27 9.81 -12.44 4.87
CA GLY A 27 9.49 -13.01 3.56
C GLY A 27 8.08 -12.70 3.06
N THR A 28 7.79 -13.12 1.84
CA THR A 28 6.53 -12.80 1.13
C THR A 28 5.31 -13.42 1.81
N ASP A 29 5.44 -14.63 2.35
CA ASP A 29 4.30 -15.38 2.91
C ASP A 29 3.72 -14.71 4.16
N ALA A 30 4.57 -14.05 4.95
CA ALA A 30 4.13 -13.29 6.11
C ALA A 30 3.23 -12.09 5.72
N TYR A 31 3.32 -11.60 4.49
CA TYR A 31 2.45 -10.55 3.96
C TYR A 31 1.13 -11.08 3.39
N ALA A 32 0.89 -12.39 3.34
CA ALA A 32 -0.31 -12.96 2.73
C ALA A 32 -1.63 -12.40 3.28
N PRO A 33 -1.82 -12.20 4.61
CA PRO A 33 -3.05 -11.62 5.14
C PRO A 33 -3.28 -10.17 4.66
N ILE A 34 -2.20 -9.41 4.50
CA ILE A 34 -2.26 -8.02 4.02
C ILE A 34 -2.60 -7.99 2.53
N LEU A 35 -2.00 -8.89 1.74
CA LEU A 35 -2.31 -9.04 0.32
C LEU A 35 -3.76 -9.46 0.10
N GLU A 36 -4.30 -10.35 0.94
CA GLU A 36 -5.70 -10.77 0.88
C GLU A 36 -6.66 -9.60 1.16
N ALA A 37 -6.35 -8.77 2.16
CA ALA A 37 -7.11 -7.55 2.42
C ALA A 37 -7.09 -6.59 1.21
N MET A 38 -5.91 -6.37 0.63
CA MET A 38 -5.72 -5.53 -0.57
C MET A 38 -6.50 -6.06 -1.78
N ASN A 39 -6.42 -7.36 -2.04
CA ASN A 39 -7.13 -8.01 -3.13
C ASN A 39 -8.65 -7.99 -2.94
N SER A 40 -9.14 -8.09 -1.69
CA SER A 40 -10.57 -8.00 -1.40
C SER A 40 -11.13 -6.62 -1.74
N ILE A 41 -10.39 -5.54 -1.44
CA ILE A 41 -10.77 -4.18 -1.85
C ILE A 41 -10.75 -4.05 -3.37
N LEU A 42 -9.70 -4.55 -4.04
CA LEU A 42 -9.61 -4.49 -5.50
C LEU A 42 -10.72 -5.29 -6.19
N ALA A 43 -11.11 -6.44 -5.64
CA ALA A 43 -12.19 -7.28 -6.18
C ALA A 43 -13.57 -6.57 -6.12
N ALA A 44 -13.76 -5.64 -5.19
CA ALA A 44 -14.97 -4.81 -5.12
C ALA A 44 -15.04 -3.75 -6.23
N LYS A 45 -13.98 -3.56 -7.02
CA LYS A 45 -13.87 -2.59 -8.12
C LYS A 45 -14.32 -1.16 -7.74
N PRO A 46 -13.76 -0.57 -6.66
CA PRO A 46 -14.07 0.82 -6.34
C PRO A 46 -13.53 1.75 -7.43
N GLU A 47 -14.09 2.95 -7.54
CA GLU A 47 -13.57 3.98 -8.46
C GLU A 47 -12.13 4.37 -8.11
N LEU A 48 -11.75 4.33 -6.83
CA LEU A 48 -10.43 4.70 -6.34
C LEU A 48 -10.03 3.85 -5.13
N ILE A 49 -8.82 3.29 -5.17
CA ILE A 49 -8.15 2.68 -4.02
C ILE A 49 -7.11 3.67 -3.47
N THR A 50 -7.17 3.93 -2.17
CA THR A 50 -6.15 4.75 -1.49
C THR A 50 -5.27 3.87 -0.61
N LEU A 51 -3.96 3.91 -0.84
CA LEU A 51 -2.96 3.35 0.08
C LEU A 51 -2.43 4.49 0.95
N ASP A 52 -2.81 4.50 2.22
CA ASP A 52 -2.37 5.51 3.18
C ASP A 52 -1.21 5.00 4.01
N LEU A 53 0.01 5.41 3.64
CA LEU A 53 1.25 5.06 4.32
C LEU A 53 1.76 6.20 5.19
N THR A 54 0.99 7.26 5.42
CA THR A 54 1.46 8.46 6.12
C THR A 54 1.98 8.17 7.54
N SER A 55 1.52 7.09 8.16
CA SER A 55 1.93 6.64 9.50
C SER A 55 2.84 5.39 9.51
N LEU A 56 3.26 4.90 8.34
CA LEU A 56 4.12 3.71 8.24
C LEU A 56 5.61 4.07 8.33
N GLN A 57 6.14 3.97 9.55
CA GLN A 57 7.51 4.36 9.91
C GLN A 57 8.56 3.54 9.17
N PHE A 58 8.31 2.26 8.95
CA PHE A 58 9.26 1.38 8.27
C PHE A 58 8.56 0.29 7.46
N LEU A 59 9.13 -0.01 6.29
CA LEU A 59 8.72 -1.12 5.43
C LEU A 59 9.97 -1.79 4.85
N ASN A 60 10.12 -3.10 5.05
CA ASN A 60 11.23 -3.85 4.46
C ASN A 60 11.06 -4.09 2.95
N SER A 61 12.08 -4.63 2.30
CA SER A 61 12.09 -4.88 0.85
C SER A 61 10.96 -5.79 0.37
N SER A 62 10.59 -6.81 1.15
CA SER A 62 9.44 -7.68 0.86
C SER A 62 8.13 -6.91 0.84
N GLY A 63 7.94 -5.98 1.78
CA GLY A 63 6.77 -5.11 1.80
C GLY A 63 6.74 -4.10 0.65
N ILE A 64 7.89 -3.55 0.24
CA ILE A 64 7.97 -2.72 -0.97
C ILE A 64 7.60 -3.52 -2.22
N ASN A 65 8.04 -4.78 -2.31
CA ASN A 65 7.66 -5.67 -3.41
C ASN A 65 6.17 -6.00 -3.41
N LEU A 66 5.52 -6.10 -2.24
CA LEU A 66 4.07 -6.23 -2.13
C LEU A 66 3.36 -5.04 -2.77
N LEU A 67 3.73 -3.81 -2.39
CA LEU A 67 3.14 -2.59 -2.96
C LEU A 67 3.35 -2.50 -4.48
N ALA A 68 4.54 -2.87 -4.95
CA ALA A 68 4.86 -2.90 -6.37
C ALA A 68 3.98 -3.88 -7.15
N LYS A 69 3.82 -5.11 -6.65
CA LYS A 69 2.94 -6.13 -7.26
C LYS A 69 1.50 -5.66 -7.28
N PHE A 70 1.00 -5.13 -6.17
CA PHE A 70 -0.38 -4.65 -6.11
C PHE A 70 -0.65 -3.47 -7.05
N THR A 71 0.31 -2.53 -7.16
CA THR A 71 0.23 -1.44 -8.15
C THR A 71 0.10 -1.96 -9.58
N ILE A 72 0.80 -3.05 -9.92
CA ILE A 72 0.69 -3.71 -11.23
C ILE A 72 -0.68 -4.37 -11.40
N GLU A 73 -1.23 -5.00 -10.35
CA GLU A 73 -2.56 -5.62 -10.41
C GLU A 73 -3.68 -4.59 -10.59
N ILE A 74 -3.63 -3.44 -9.89
CA ILE A 74 -4.60 -2.36 -10.10
C ILE A 74 -4.55 -1.87 -11.54
N ARG A 75 -3.36 -1.70 -12.12
CA ARG A 75 -3.19 -1.22 -13.51
C ARG A 75 -3.89 -2.12 -14.54
N LYS A 76 -4.12 -3.40 -14.24
CA LYS A 76 -4.88 -4.32 -15.13
C LYS A 76 -6.39 -4.05 -15.12
N GLN A 77 -6.88 -3.21 -14.20
CA GLN A 77 -8.27 -2.81 -14.04
C GLN A 77 -8.39 -1.31 -14.35
N PRO A 78 -8.56 -0.92 -15.63
CA PRO A 78 -8.46 0.48 -16.05
C PRO A 78 -9.51 1.40 -15.43
N ASP A 79 -10.62 0.85 -14.92
CA ASP A 79 -11.71 1.58 -14.27
C ASP A 79 -11.43 1.87 -12.77
N VAL A 80 -10.34 1.33 -12.22
CA VAL A 80 -9.97 1.48 -10.81
C VAL A 80 -8.76 2.41 -10.70
N GLY A 81 -8.98 3.59 -10.14
CA GLY A 81 -7.90 4.53 -9.82
C GLY A 81 -7.05 4.04 -8.64
N VAL A 82 -5.82 4.55 -8.55
CA VAL A 82 -4.96 4.37 -7.36
C VAL A 82 -4.35 5.68 -6.89
N ARG A 83 -4.46 5.92 -5.59
CA ARG A 83 -3.79 7.00 -4.87
C ARG A 83 -2.91 6.42 -3.78
N VAL A 84 -1.73 7.00 -3.63
CA VAL A 84 -0.78 6.68 -2.55
C VAL A 84 -0.51 7.95 -1.76
N LEU A 85 -0.73 7.88 -0.44
CA LEU A 85 -0.42 8.95 0.50
C LEU A 85 0.83 8.56 1.29
N GLY A 86 1.76 9.49 1.40
CA GLY A 86 2.95 9.34 2.24
C GLY A 86 3.31 10.64 2.95
N SER A 87 4.25 10.56 3.87
CA SER A 87 4.73 11.66 4.70
C SER A 87 6.14 12.10 4.32
N LYS A 88 6.39 13.41 4.31
CA LYS A 88 7.75 13.99 4.22
C LYS A 88 8.60 13.67 5.44
N SER A 89 7.97 13.39 6.59
CA SER A 89 8.68 13.08 7.83
C SER A 89 9.33 11.69 7.82
N ILE A 90 8.94 10.80 6.90
CA ILE A 90 9.41 9.41 6.83
C ILE A 90 10.32 9.23 5.59
N PRO A 91 11.65 9.18 5.75
CA PRO A 91 12.59 9.37 4.64
C PRO A 91 12.47 8.35 3.49
N TRP A 92 12.14 7.09 3.80
CA TRP A 92 12.06 6.04 2.77
C TRP A 92 10.91 6.29 1.79
N GLN A 93 9.84 6.95 2.22
CA GLN A 93 8.62 7.11 1.43
C GLN A 93 8.84 8.00 0.21
N SER A 94 9.55 9.11 0.40
CA SER A 94 9.91 10.03 -0.68
C SER A 94 10.72 9.37 -1.80
N LYS A 95 11.50 8.33 -1.51
CA LYS A 95 12.31 7.64 -2.53
C LYS A 95 11.56 6.45 -3.10
N SER A 96 11.04 5.57 -2.24
CA SER A 96 10.47 4.30 -2.67
C SER A 96 9.09 4.44 -3.30
N LEU A 97 8.21 5.30 -2.78
CA LEU A 97 6.84 5.42 -3.30
C LEU A 97 6.80 6.03 -4.71
N ARG A 98 7.75 6.91 -5.06
CA ARG A 98 7.88 7.44 -6.43
C ARG A 98 8.14 6.36 -7.46
N ASN A 99 8.73 5.22 -7.07
CA ASN A 99 8.96 4.11 -7.99
C ASN A 99 7.65 3.44 -8.43
N LEU A 100 6.57 3.57 -7.65
CA LEU A 100 5.26 3.01 -8.01
C LEU A 100 4.67 3.71 -9.24
N GLN A 101 4.94 5.01 -9.42
CA GLN A 101 4.51 5.76 -10.61
C GLN A 101 5.18 5.23 -11.91
N ARG A 102 6.35 4.60 -11.82
CA ARG A 102 7.00 3.95 -12.97
C ARG A 102 6.27 2.67 -13.39
N LEU A 103 5.63 1.98 -12.44
CA LEU A 103 4.86 0.77 -12.68
C LEU A 103 3.44 1.10 -13.17
N HIS A 104 2.87 2.19 -12.66
CA HIS A 104 1.56 2.69 -13.05
C HIS A 104 1.58 4.23 -13.19
N PRO A 105 1.73 4.77 -14.41
CA PRO A 105 1.84 6.21 -14.63
C PRO A 105 0.64 7.06 -14.20
N ALA A 106 -0.56 6.48 -14.15
CA ALA A 106 -1.76 7.16 -13.68
C ALA A 106 -1.91 7.15 -12.15
N LEU A 107 -0.97 6.55 -11.41
CA LEU A 107 -0.96 6.56 -9.96
C LEU A 107 -0.75 7.99 -9.43
N GLU A 108 -1.69 8.43 -8.61
CA GLU A 108 -1.59 9.69 -7.88
C GLU A 108 -0.74 9.50 -6.63
N LEU A 109 0.35 10.26 -6.50
CA LEU A 109 1.22 10.22 -5.32
C LEU A 109 1.21 11.57 -4.62
N THR A 110 0.77 11.59 -3.37
CA THR A 110 0.87 12.77 -2.50
C THR A 110 1.85 12.47 -1.36
N ILE A 111 2.88 13.30 -1.25
CA ILE A 111 3.84 13.27 -0.12
C ILE A 111 3.75 14.61 0.60
N SER A 112 3.17 14.61 1.81
CA SER A 112 2.92 15.83 2.60
C SER A 112 3.77 15.92 3.86
#